data_AF-A0A2V6R7I0-F1
#
_entry.id   AF-A0A2V6R7I0-F1
#
_cell.length_a   1.000
_cell.length_b   1.000
_cell.length_c   1.000
_cell.angle_alpha   90.00
_cell.angle_beta   90.00
_cell.angle_gamma   90.00
#
_symmetry.space_group_name_H-M   'P 1'
#
loop_
_entity.id
_entity.type
_entity.pdbx_description
1 polymer ?
#
loop_
_entity_poly.entity_id
_entity_poly.type
_entity_poly.pdbx_seq_one_letter_code
_entity_poly.pdbx_strand_id
1 'polypeptide(L)'
;MRASIVAVVLLALAGCGLGMSALDRGLALARDRRDAEALTALDDAIRRAPGPPAAWAQRGLVRARLGDLDGAIQDLTAALERAPVDAEILFNRGNAYIGRGDYDAAIADFTRASLLNPRFARAIFNRGVARALAGDADGGRADWSQAIVQELNLSERQALGLHTALTPRAPVAPPPPAPAPAPGPPAVESPQAPGPPAAAAPPPEPAPPPPVAPAPPPAPTPPPITPPASADAPSAEPLDARALASRALSRELQGDRAGAIEDLNEALGKETDAERRQGLQNLLRLLEGAR
;
A
#
# COMPACT_ATOMS: atom_id res chain seq x y z
N MET A 1 -8.15 54.50 -39.81
CA MET A 1 -7.30 53.28 -39.78
C MET A 1 -6.46 53.09 -38.50
N ARG A 2 -6.30 54.07 -37.60
CA ARG A 2 -5.50 53.89 -36.36
C ARG A 2 -6.28 53.44 -35.12
N ALA A 3 -7.61 53.53 -35.14
CA ALA A 3 -8.47 53.10 -34.02
C ALA A 3 -8.73 51.57 -34.00
N SER A 4 -8.57 50.88 -35.13
CA SER A 4 -8.89 49.44 -35.23
C SER A 4 -7.73 48.51 -34.85
N ILE A 5 -6.49 49.00 -34.81
CA ILE A 5 -5.33 48.19 -34.44
C ILE A 5 -5.21 48.08 -32.91
N VAL A 6 -5.56 49.15 -32.18
CA VAL A 6 -5.56 49.13 -30.70
C VAL A 6 -6.64 48.19 -30.14
N ALA A 7 -7.78 48.06 -30.82
CA ALA A 7 -8.85 47.13 -30.44
C ALA A 7 -8.48 45.65 -30.67
N VAL A 8 -7.68 45.35 -31.70
CA VAL A 8 -7.23 43.97 -31.98
C VAL A 8 -6.08 43.55 -31.05
N VAL A 9 -5.25 44.49 -30.59
CA VAL A 9 -4.18 44.21 -29.60
C VAL A 9 -4.75 44.04 -28.18
N LEU A 10 -5.86 44.72 -27.83
CA LEU A 10 -6.55 44.51 -26.54
C LEU A 10 -7.34 43.19 -26.46
N LEU A 11 -7.70 42.58 -27.60
CA LEU A 11 -8.35 41.27 -27.64
C LEU A 11 -7.37 40.08 -27.64
N ALA A 12 -6.07 40.32 -27.81
CA ALA A 12 -5.03 39.30 -27.71
C ALA A 12 -4.43 39.16 -26.29
N LEU A 13 -4.69 40.10 -25.38
CA LEU A 13 -4.20 40.09 -24.00
C LEU A 13 -5.26 39.65 -22.97
N ALA A 14 -6.48 39.36 -23.40
CA ALA A 14 -7.52 38.78 -22.53
C ALA A 14 -7.43 37.24 -22.39
N GLY A 15 -6.48 36.60 -23.05
CA GLY A 15 -6.31 35.13 -23.04
C GLY A 15 -5.26 34.59 -22.07
N CYS A 16 -4.44 35.45 -21.45
CA CYS A 16 -3.39 35.03 -20.52
C CYS A 16 -3.30 36.00 -19.35
N GLY A 17 -4.12 35.76 -18.33
CA GLY A 17 -4.01 36.49 -17.08
C GLY A 17 -5.11 36.14 -16.08
N LEU A 18 -4.70 35.57 -14.94
CA LEU A 18 -5.37 35.71 -13.62
C LEU A 18 -6.66 34.90 -13.36
N GLY A 19 -6.96 33.86 -14.14
CA GLY A 19 -7.89 32.81 -13.73
C GLY A 19 -7.11 31.62 -13.16
N MET A 20 -7.47 31.13 -11.96
CA MET A 20 -6.95 29.87 -11.43
C MET A 20 -7.11 28.77 -12.48
N SER A 21 -6.02 28.11 -12.88
CA SER A 21 -6.11 27.07 -13.92
C SER A 21 -7.04 25.94 -13.47
N ALA A 22 -7.62 25.19 -14.41
CA ALA A 22 -8.46 24.04 -14.05
C ALA A 22 -7.68 23.04 -13.16
N LEU A 23 -6.37 22.91 -13.39
CA LEU A 23 -5.47 22.14 -12.54
C LEU A 23 -5.40 22.76 -11.13
N ASP A 24 -5.03 24.03 -11.00
CA ASP A 24 -4.90 24.68 -9.69
C ASP A 24 -6.19 24.62 -8.88
N ARG A 25 -7.34 24.79 -9.55
CA ARG A 25 -8.66 24.64 -8.94
C ARG A 25 -8.90 23.21 -8.47
N GLY A 26 -8.62 22.22 -9.32
CA GLY A 26 -8.74 20.80 -8.96
C GLY A 26 -7.86 20.42 -7.78
N LEU A 27 -6.62 20.90 -7.75
CA LEU A 27 -5.69 20.69 -6.64
C LEU A 27 -6.17 21.34 -5.34
N ALA A 28 -6.68 22.57 -5.40
CA ALA A 28 -7.24 23.27 -4.23
C ALA A 28 -8.45 22.50 -3.65
N LEU A 29 -9.40 22.12 -4.51
CA LEU A 29 -10.57 21.34 -4.10
C LEU A 29 -10.20 19.98 -3.50
N ALA A 30 -9.19 19.31 -4.05
CA ALA A 30 -8.69 18.05 -3.53
C ALA A 30 -8.08 18.21 -2.12
N ARG A 31 -7.34 19.30 -1.87
CA ARG A 31 -6.80 19.63 -0.54
C ARG A 31 -7.92 19.92 0.46
N ASP A 32 -8.97 20.62 0.03
CA ASP A 32 -10.14 20.94 0.83
C ASP A 32 -11.11 19.75 1.00
N ARG A 33 -10.77 18.57 0.48
CA ARG A 33 -11.58 17.34 0.55
C ARG A 33 -12.95 17.47 -0.13
N ARG A 34 -13.10 18.40 -1.06
CA ARG A 34 -14.28 18.56 -1.92
C ARG A 34 -14.17 17.63 -3.12
N ASP A 35 -14.15 16.32 -2.84
CA ASP A 35 -13.68 15.29 -3.76
C ASP A 35 -14.47 15.23 -5.09
N ALA A 36 -15.81 15.38 -5.07
CA ALA A 36 -16.62 15.39 -6.30
C ALA A 36 -16.34 16.59 -7.22
N GLU A 37 -16.17 17.78 -6.64
CA GLU A 37 -15.84 18.99 -7.39
C GLU A 37 -14.39 18.94 -7.90
N ALA A 38 -13.49 18.37 -7.09
CA ALA A 38 -12.11 18.14 -7.47
C ALA A 38 -12.02 17.22 -8.70
N LEU A 39 -12.76 16.11 -8.74
CA LEU A 39 -12.83 15.24 -9.91
C LEU A 39 -13.24 16.01 -11.17
N THR A 40 -14.32 16.79 -11.08
CA THR A 40 -14.83 17.58 -12.22
C THR A 40 -13.77 18.58 -12.74
N ALA A 41 -13.08 19.27 -11.83
CA ALA A 41 -12.04 20.22 -12.19
C ALA A 41 -10.79 19.54 -12.77
N LEU A 42 -10.39 18.39 -12.23
CA LEU A 42 -9.25 17.60 -12.72
C LEU A 42 -9.54 16.95 -14.08
N ASP A 43 -10.78 16.50 -14.32
CA ASP A 43 -11.24 16.05 -15.64
C ASP A 43 -11.15 17.17 -16.67
N ASP A 44 -11.57 18.38 -16.30
CA ASP A 44 -11.44 19.56 -17.16
C ASP A 44 -9.96 19.91 -17.43
N ALA A 45 -9.10 19.81 -16.40
CA ALA A 45 -7.66 20.03 -16.55
C ALA A 45 -7.03 19.05 -17.54
N ILE A 46 -7.32 17.76 -17.40
CA ILE A 46 -6.82 16.69 -18.28
C ILE A 46 -7.31 16.91 -19.72
N ARG A 47 -8.57 17.31 -19.91
CA ARG A 47 -9.15 17.55 -21.24
C ARG A 47 -8.51 18.75 -21.96
N ARG A 48 -8.19 19.82 -21.23
CA ARG A 48 -7.64 21.06 -21.79
C ARG A 48 -6.16 20.97 -22.14
N ALA A 49 -5.39 20.31 -21.28
CA ALA A 49 -3.96 20.13 -21.48
C ALA A 49 -3.56 18.78 -20.90
N PRO A 50 -3.46 17.71 -21.70
CA PRO A 50 -3.13 16.37 -21.20
C PRO A 50 -1.67 16.21 -20.74
N GLY A 51 -0.91 17.31 -20.65
CA GLY A 51 0.53 17.36 -20.43
C GLY A 51 1.04 17.24 -18.99
N PRO A 52 0.40 17.79 -17.93
CA PRO A 52 0.95 17.70 -16.59
C PRO A 52 0.54 16.38 -15.91
N PRO A 53 1.51 15.54 -15.48
CA PRO A 53 1.24 14.28 -14.77
C PRO A 53 0.49 14.49 -13.44
N ALA A 54 0.62 15.69 -12.86
CA ALA A 54 -0.02 16.07 -11.61
C ALA A 54 -1.55 15.97 -11.66
N ALA A 55 -2.18 16.29 -12.81
CA ALA A 55 -3.64 16.24 -12.94
C ALA A 55 -4.15 14.79 -12.81
N TRP A 56 -3.49 13.86 -13.51
CA TRP A 56 -3.79 12.43 -13.45
C TRP A 56 -3.52 11.87 -12.05
N ALA A 57 -2.34 12.13 -11.48
CA ALA A 57 -1.99 11.62 -10.16
C ALA A 57 -3.00 12.08 -9.09
N GLN A 58 -3.42 13.34 -9.15
CA GLN A 58 -4.36 13.90 -8.19
C GLN A 58 -5.78 13.42 -8.41
N ARG A 59 -6.21 13.20 -9.66
CA ARG A 59 -7.49 12.55 -9.94
C ARG A 59 -7.51 11.13 -9.40
N GLY A 60 -6.42 10.39 -9.59
CA GLY A 60 -6.28 9.04 -9.04
C GLY A 60 -6.36 9.02 -7.51
N LEU A 61 -5.71 9.95 -6.83
CA LEU A 61 -5.82 10.10 -5.37
C LEU A 61 -7.25 10.41 -4.90
N VAL A 62 -7.96 11.28 -5.62
CA VAL A 62 -9.36 11.61 -5.31
C VAL A 62 -10.26 10.39 -5.52
N ARG A 63 -10.09 9.66 -6.63
CA ARG A 63 -10.81 8.41 -6.91
C ARG A 63 -10.58 7.36 -5.84
N ALA A 64 -9.34 7.18 -5.39
CA ALA A 64 -9.01 6.25 -4.31
C ALA A 64 -9.73 6.61 -3.00
N ARG A 65 -9.84 7.91 -2.65
CA ARG A 65 -10.60 8.35 -1.47
C ARG A 65 -12.10 8.08 -1.58
N LEU A 66 -12.62 8.09 -2.80
CA LEU A 66 -14.02 7.78 -3.09
C LEU A 66 -14.28 6.28 -3.25
N GLY A 67 -13.24 5.44 -3.14
CA GLY A 67 -13.34 3.98 -3.27
C GLY A 67 -13.27 3.46 -4.71
N ASP A 68 -13.11 4.33 -5.71
CA ASP A 68 -12.83 3.93 -7.09
C ASP A 68 -11.35 3.59 -7.25
N LEU A 69 -10.98 2.39 -6.79
CA LEU A 69 -9.60 1.93 -6.76
C LEU A 69 -9.06 1.60 -8.16
N ASP A 70 -9.88 1.02 -9.04
CA ASP A 70 -9.47 0.72 -10.41
C ASP A 70 -9.23 2.00 -11.22
N GLY A 71 -10.14 2.98 -11.12
CA GLY A 71 -9.94 4.29 -11.73
C GLY A 71 -8.74 5.03 -11.15
N ALA A 72 -8.45 4.86 -9.85
CA ALA A 72 -7.24 5.39 -9.23
C ALA A 72 -5.95 4.78 -9.79
N ILE A 73 -5.92 3.45 -9.92
CA ILE A 73 -4.77 2.71 -10.46
C ILE A 73 -4.51 3.12 -11.93
N GLN A 74 -5.57 3.24 -12.74
CA GLN A 74 -5.46 3.70 -14.12
C GLN A 74 -4.85 5.10 -14.20
N ASP A 75 -5.33 6.04 -13.38
CA ASP A 75 -4.86 7.41 -13.36
C ASP A 75 -3.42 7.56 -12.89
N LEU A 76 -3.05 6.83 -11.84
CA LEU A 76 -1.68 6.84 -11.31
C LEU A 76 -0.71 6.18 -12.30
N THR A 77 -1.15 5.17 -13.04
CA THR A 77 -0.38 4.57 -14.13
C THR A 77 -0.18 5.57 -15.27
N ALA A 78 -1.25 6.24 -15.70
CA ALA A 78 -1.17 7.27 -16.72
C ALA A 78 -0.25 8.44 -16.31
N ALA A 79 -0.21 8.79 -15.03
CA ALA A 79 0.70 9.80 -14.49
C ALA A 79 2.18 9.34 -14.59
N LEU A 80 2.47 8.08 -14.24
CA LEU A 80 3.82 7.50 -14.31
C LEU A 80 4.33 7.34 -15.75
N GLU A 81 3.45 7.18 -16.73
CA GLU A 81 3.83 7.13 -18.16
C GLU A 81 4.23 8.50 -18.72
N ARG A 82 3.74 9.59 -18.11
CA ARG A 82 3.89 10.98 -18.61
C ARG A 82 5.00 11.76 -17.94
N ALA A 83 5.64 11.21 -16.92
CA ALA A 83 6.64 11.88 -16.10
C ALA A 83 7.83 10.96 -15.78
N PRO A 84 8.95 11.51 -15.32
CA PRO A 84 9.94 10.72 -14.61
C PRO A 84 9.27 9.92 -13.49
N VAL A 85 9.73 8.68 -13.31
CA VAL A 85 9.18 7.77 -12.30
C VAL A 85 9.28 8.43 -10.91
N ASP A 86 8.13 8.66 -10.29
CA ASP A 86 8.00 9.37 -9.02
C ASP A 86 7.66 8.39 -7.89
N ALA A 87 8.42 8.47 -6.79
CA ALA A 87 8.27 7.60 -5.63
C ALA A 87 6.90 7.76 -4.95
N GLU A 88 6.37 8.98 -4.84
CA GLU A 88 5.06 9.25 -4.23
C GLU A 88 3.92 8.72 -5.12
N ILE A 89 4.03 8.84 -6.45
CA ILE A 89 3.00 8.27 -7.34
C ILE A 89 2.99 6.74 -7.26
N LEU A 90 4.16 6.09 -7.24
CA LEU A 90 4.27 4.65 -7.01
C LEU A 90 3.70 4.24 -5.65
N PHE A 91 4.06 4.97 -4.58
CA PHE A 91 3.53 4.72 -3.24
C PHE A 91 2.00 4.80 -3.21
N ASN A 92 1.41 5.82 -3.85
CA ASN A 92 -0.04 5.98 -3.89
C ASN A 92 -0.72 4.89 -4.73
N ARG A 93 -0.10 4.43 -5.81
CA ARG A 93 -0.63 3.32 -6.61
C ARG A 93 -0.53 1.99 -5.85
N GLY A 94 0.56 1.78 -5.12
CA GLY A 94 0.69 0.65 -4.19
C GLY A 94 -0.41 0.62 -3.13
N ASN A 95 -0.80 1.78 -2.57
CA ASN A 95 -1.92 1.85 -1.63
C ASN A 95 -3.26 1.49 -2.29
N ALA A 96 -3.49 1.94 -3.52
CA ALA A 96 -4.69 1.57 -4.27
C ALA A 96 -4.73 0.07 -4.57
N TYR A 97 -3.58 -0.54 -4.90
CA TYR A 97 -3.45 -1.99 -5.06
C TYR A 97 -3.74 -2.76 -3.75
N ILE A 98 -3.25 -2.31 -2.59
CA ILE A 98 -3.64 -2.89 -1.29
C ILE A 98 -5.16 -2.84 -1.12
N GLY A 99 -5.78 -1.69 -1.34
CA GLY A 99 -7.23 -1.54 -1.19
C GLY A 99 -8.02 -2.47 -2.10
N ARG A 100 -7.48 -2.78 -3.29
CA ARG A 100 -8.08 -3.71 -4.25
C ARG A 100 -7.81 -5.17 -3.93
N GLY A 101 -6.87 -5.47 -3.03
CA GLY A 101 -6.42 -6.82 -2.69
C GLY A 101 -5.28 -7.36 -3.57
N ASP A 102 -4.66 -6.52 -4.41
CA ASP A 102 -3.57 -6.90 -5.29
C ASP A 102 -2.21 -6.67 -4.61
N TYR A 103 -1.89 -7.54 -3.66
CA TYR A 103 -0.74 -7.33 -2.77
C TYR A 103 0.61 -7.45 -3.49
N ASP A 104 0.73 -8.29 -4.51
CA ASP A 104 1.97 -8.44 -5.28
C ASP A 104 2.30 -7.18 -6.07
N ALA A 105 1.31 -6.57 -6.74
CA ALA A 105 1.49 -5.30 -7.42
C ALA A 105 1.85 -4.17 -6.44
N ALA A 106 1.23 -4.16 -5.25
CA ALA A 106 1.57 -3.21 -4.20
C ALA A 106 3.03 -3.37 -3.72
N ILE A 107 3.50 -4.60 -3.47
CA ILE A 107 4.88 -4.89 -3.06
C ILE A 107 5.87 -4.39 -4.11
N ALA A 108 5.58 -4.60 -5.40
CA ALA A 108 6.43 -4.14 -6.50
C ALA A 108 6.54 -2.61 -6.53
N ASP A 109 5.41 -1.89 -6.42
CA ASP A 109 5.39 -0.43 -6.42
C ASP A 109 6.08 0.17 -5.19
N PHE A 110 5.84 -0.37 -4.00
CA PHE A 110 6.54 0.10 -2.79
C PHE A 110 8.04 -0.19 -2.83
N THR A 111 8.44 -1.33 -3.38
CA THR A 111 9.86 -1.64 -3.59
C THR A 111 10.49 -0.60 -4.49
N ARG A 112 9.86 -0.29 -5.64
CA ARG A 112 10.37 0.72 -6.57
C ARG A 112 10.39 2.11 -5.94
N ALA A 113 9.37 2.48 -5.17
CA ALA A 113 9.33 3.75 -4.44
C ALA A 113 10.49 3.86 -3.43
N SER A 114 10.80 2.78 -2.69
CA SER A 114 11.92 2.75 -1.73
C SER A 114 13.30 2.82 -2.40
N LEU A 115 13.42 2.31 -3.64
CA LEU A 115 14.67 2.41 -4.41
C LEU A 115 14.90 3.83 -4.94
N LEU A 116 13.82 4.53 -5.34
CA LEU A 116 13.89 5.91 -5.82
C LEU A 116 14.14 6.91 -4.69
N ASN A 117 13.54 6.68 -3.52
CA ASN A 117 13.79 7.45 -2.31
C ASN A 117 14.20 6.52 -1.17
N PRO A 118 15.51 6.33 -0.95
CA PRO A 118 16.03 5.46 0.10
C PRO A 118 15.64 5.85 1.53
N ARG A 119 15.08 7.04 1.75
CA ARG A 119 14.58 7.48 3.07
C ARG A 119 13.05 7.39 3.19
N PHE A 120 12.38 6.74 2.24
CA PHE A 120 10.93 6.67 2.20
C PHE A 120 10.39 5.56 3.13
N ALA A 121 10.56 5.76 4.43
CA ALA A 121 10.17 4.78 5.46
C ALA A 121 8.70 4.34 5.33
N ARG A 122 7.79 5.26 4.98
CA ARG A 122 6.37 4.96 4.70
C ARG A 122 6.18 3.92 3.60
N ALA A 123 6.98 3.97 2.52
CA ALA A 123 6.89 2.98 1.45
C ALA A 123 7.37 1.60 1.92
N ILE A 124 8.44 1.54 2.72
CA ILE A 124 8.94 0.28 3.30
C ILE A 124 7.91 -0.29 4.28
N PHE A 125 7.33 0.56 5.12
CA PHE A 125 6.27 0.15 6.05
C PHE A 125 5.07 -0.45 5.31
N ASN A 126 4.59 0.22 4.25
CA ASN A 126 3.45 -0.29 3.47
C ASN A 126 3.81 -1.52 2.62
N ARG A 127 5.08 -1.69 2.21
CA ARG A 127 5.55 -2.98 1.65
C ARG A 127 5.41 -4.10 2.67
N GLY A 128 5.76 -3.83 3.94
CA GLY A 128 5.60 -4.79 5.02
C GLY A 128 4.14 -5.18 5.26
N VAL A 129 3.22 -4.19 5.19
CA VAL A 129 1.77 -4.44 5.23
C VAL A 129 1.33 -5.32 4.07
N ALA A 130 1.73 -4.99 2.84
CA ALA A 130 1.37 -5.78 1.66
C ALA A 130 1.91 -7.21 1.73
N ARG A 131 3.14 -7.41 2.20
CA ARG A 131 3.74 -8.75 2.41
C ARG A 131 2.96 -9.56 3.44
N ALA A 132 2.61 -8.96 4.58
CA ALA A 132 1.83 -9.64 5.61
C ALA A 132 0.44 -10.06 5.09
N LEU A 133 -0.22 -9.18 4.32
CA LEU A 133 -1.50 -9.49 3.67
C LEU A 133 -1.39 -10.57 2.59
N ALA A 134 -0.25 -10.65 1.89
CA ALA A 134 0.08 -11.73 0.96
C ALA A 134 0.50 -13.05 1.65
N GLY A 135 0.58 -13.08 2.99
CA GLY A 135 0.96 -14.25 3.77
C GLY A 135 2.46 -14.33 4.15
N ASP A 136 3.30 -13.41 3.67
CA ASP A 136 4.72 -13.29 4.05
C ASP A 136 4.87 -12.44 5.32
N ALA A 137 4.45 -13.00 6.46
CA ALA A 137 4.53 -12.31 7.75
C ALA A 137 5.98 -12.04 8.20
N ASP A 138 6.94 -12.88 7.82
CA ASP A 138 8.36 -12.70 8.12
C ASP A 138 8.95 -11.51 7.36
N GLY A 139 8.71 -11.44 6.04
CA GLY A 139 9.10 -10.30 5.24
C GLY A 139 8.41 -9.00 5.67
N GLY A 140 7.15 -9.10 6.10
CA GLY A 140 6.41 -7.98 6.71
C GLY A 140 7.12 -7.42 7.96
N ARG A 141 7.45 -8.29 8.92
CA ARG A 141 8.20 -7.92 10.14
C ARG A 141 9.57 -7.32 9.85
N ALA A 142 10.30 -7.89 8.87
CA ALA A 142 11.59 -7.36 8.46
C ALA A 142 11.46 -5.92 7.92
N ASP A 143 10.47 -5.66 7.08
CA ASP A 143 10.22 -4.34 6.52
C ASP A 143 9.82 -3.30 7.58
N TRP A 144 8.96 -3.66 8.53
CA TRP A 144 8.61 -2.74 9.62
C TRP A 144 9.80 -2.41 10.50
N SER A 145 10.64 -3.41 10.81
CA SER A 145 11.89 -3.19 11.54
C SER A 145 12.80 -2.22 10.79
N GLN A 146 12.94 -2.41 9.47
CA GLN A 146 13.71 -1.52 8.62
C GLN A 146 13.13 -0.10 8.56
N ALA A 147 11.81 0.04 8.46
CA ALA A 147 11.13 1.34 8.42
C ALA A 147 11.38 2.14 9.71
N ILE A 148 11.28 1.50 10.88
CA ILE A 148 11.61 2.11 12.17
C ILE A 148 13.04 2.63 12.15
N VAL A 149 14.01 1.78 11.80
CA VAL A 149 15.42 2.15 11.73
C VAL A 149 15.66 3.35 10.81
N GLN A 150 14.92 3.46 9.69
CA GLN A 150 15.05 4.58 8.77
C GLN A 150 14.60 5.93 9.34
N GLU A 151 13.55 5.94 10.16
CA GLU A 151 13.03 7.18 10.77
C GLU A 151 13.92 7.69 11.91
N LEU A 152 14.62 6.79 12.60
CA LEU A 152 15.51 7.17 13.69
C LEU A 152 16.62 8.11 13.22
N ASN A 153 16.89 9.16 14.00
CA ASN A 153 18.09 9.97 13.86
C ASN A 153 19.33 9.23 14.39
N LEU A 154 20.52 9.79 14.13
CA LEU A 154 21.79 9.11 14.46
C LEU A 154 21.92 8.81 15.97
N SER A 155 21.51 9.75 16.83
CA SER A 155 21.57 9.57 18.28
C SER A 155 20.64 8.46 18.77
N GLU A 156 19.42 8.36 18.23
CA GLU A 156 18.47 7.31 18.60
C GLU A 156 18.96 5.93 18.16
N ARG A 157 19.54 5.83 16.96
CA ARG A 157 20.15 4.57 16.49
C ARG A 157 21.30 4.14 17.39
N GLN A 158 22.14 5.09 17.82
CA GLN A 158 23.24 4.83 18.74
C GLN A 158 22.74 4.39 20.12
N ALA A 159 21.72 5.06 20.66
CA ALA A 159 21.11 4.73 21.96
C ALA A 159 20.50 3.32 21.97
N LEU A 160 19.96 2.87 20.84
CA LEU A 160 19.40 1.52 20.66
C LEU A 160 20.43 0.46 20.26
N GLY A 161 21.72 0.79 20.18
CA GLY A 161 22.75 -0.15 19.76
C GLY A 161 22.62 -0.58 18.28
N LEU A 162 21.94 0.20 17.46
CA LEU A 162 21.74 -0.03 16.02
C LEU A 162 22.89 0.62 15.22
N HIS A 163 24.12 0.21 15.46
CA HIS A 163 25.33 0.77 14.83
C HIS A 163 25.75 0.02 13.55
N THR A 164 25.26 -1.19 13.35
CA THR A 164 25.60 -2.02 12.19
C THR A 164 24.36 -2.20 11.34
N ALA A 165 24.48 -1.88 10.04
CA ALA A 165 23.44 -2.14 9.06
C ALA A 165 22.87 -3.54 9.29
N LEU A 166 21.55 -3.64 9.40
CA LEU A 166 20.84 -4.91 9.22
C LEU A 166 21.43 -5.50 7.94
N THR A 167 22.24 -6.54 8.09
CA THR A 167 22.89 -7.20 6.97
C THR A 167 21.84 -7.48 5.92
N PRO A 168 22.03 -7.06 4.65
CA PRO A 168 21.09 -7.41 3.60
C PRO A 168 20.93 -8.93 3.63
N ARG A 169 19.74 -9.41 3.98
CA ARG A 169 19.40 -10.81 3.72
C ARG A 169 19.56 -11.01 2.21
N ALA A 170 20.15 -12.16 1.83
CA ALA A 170 20.52 -12.50 0.46
C ALA A 170 19.52 -11.97 -0.57
N PRO A 171 19.99 -11.47 -1.73
CA PRO A 171 19.13 -10.84 -2.72
C PRO A 171 17.96 -11.78 -3.03
N VAL A 172 16.76 -11.36 -2.65
CA VAL A 172 15.54 -11.98 -3.13
C VAL A 172 15.60 -11.87 -4.65
N ALA A 173 15.38 -12.99 -5.34
CA ALA A 173 15.39 -13.05 -6.78
C ALA A 173 14.56 -11.87 -7.35
N PRO A 174 15.01 -11.23 -8.45
CA PRO A 174 14.26 -10.16 -9.06
C PRO A 174 12.82 -10.63 -9.32
N PRO A 175 11.79 -9.80 -9.06
CA PRO A 175 10.42 -10.18 -9.33
C PRO A 175 10.30 -10.63 -10.79
N PRO A 176 9.48 -11.67 -11.09
CA PRO A 176 9.27 -12.09 -12.45
C PRO A 176 8.84 -10.89 -13.31
N PRO A 177 9.25 -10.84 -14.59
CA PRO A 177 8.86 -9.75 -15.47
C PRO A 177 7.35 -9.60 -15.47
N ALA A 178 6.88 -8.35 -15.39
CA ALA A 178 5.46 -8.04 -15.42
C ALA A 178 4.80 -8.76 -16.63
N PRO A 179 3.61 -9.36 -16.45
CA PRO A 179 2.88 -9.91 -17.58
C PRO A 179 2.69 -8.82 -18.63
N ALA A 180 2.93 -9.18 -19.89
CA ALA A 180 2.76 -8.27 -21.01
C ALA A 180 1.36 -7.61 -20.93
N PRO A 181 1.24 -6.30 -21.25
CA PRO A 181 -0.07 -5.66 -21.26
C PRO A 181 -0.98 -6.47 -22.17
N ALA A 182 -2.15 -6.88 -21.64
CA ALA A 182 -3.17 -7.52 -22.44
C ALA A 182 -3.43 -6.65 -23.68
N PRO A 183 -3.56 -7.26 -24.88
CA PRO A 183 -3.82 -6.48 -26.09
C PRO A 183 -5.07 -5.65 -25.86
N GLY A 184 -4.94 -4.33 -26.06
CA GLY A 184 -6.05 -3.41 -25.93
C GLY A 184 -7.22 -3.87 -26.81
N PRO A 185 -8.47 -3.58 -26.42
CA PRO A 185 -9.62 -3.92 -27.25
C PRO A 185 -9.43 -3.31 -28.64
N PRO A 186 -9.83 -4.02 -29.71
CA PRO A 186 -9.66 -3.53 -31.07
C PRO A 186 -10.32 -2.16 -31.21
N ALA A 187 -9.65 -1.26 -31.92
CA ALA A 187 -10.14 0.09 -32.18
C ALA A 187 -11.56 0.04 -32.76
N VAL A 188 -12.53 0.52 -31.99
CA VAL A 188 -13.90 0.68 -32.46
C VAL A 188 -13.91 1.91 -33.37
N GLU A 189 -14.09 1.68 -34.67
CA GLU A 189 -14.42 2.75 -35.61
C GLU A 189 -15.68 3.49 -35.12
N SER A 190 -15.64 4.82 -35.21
CA SER A 190 -16.75 5.68 -34.82
C SER A 190 -18.00 5.37 -35.66
N PRO A 191 -19.14 4.98 -35.07
CA PRO A 191 -20.34 4.73 -35.87
C PRO A 191 -20.98 6.05 -36.33
N GLN A 192 -21.26 6.13 -37.63
CA GLN A 192 -22.16 7.14 -38.20
C GLN A 192 -23.55 7.05 -37.57
N ALA A 193 -24.20 8.20 -37.41
CA ALA A 193 -25.52 8.33 -36.79
C ALA A 193 -26.61 7.52 -37.54
N PRO A 194 -27.47 6.75 -36.85
CA PRO A 194 -28.59 6.07 -37.49
C PRO A 194 -29.81 6.99 -37.62
N GLY A 195 -30.56 6.81 -38.71
CA GLY A 195 -31.88 7.43 -38.94
C GLY A 195 -32.96 6.90 -37.98
N PRO A 196 -34.19 7.45 -38.04
CA PRO A 196 -35.22 7.24 -37.02
C PRO A 196 -35.78 5.80 -37.01
N PRO A 197 -36.31 5.32 -35.86
CA PRO A 197 -36.51 3.90 -35.61
C PRO A 197 -37.83 3.39 -36.21
N ALA A 198 -37.80 2.16 -36.75
CA ALA A 198 -38.99 1.33 -36.93
C ALA A 198 -39.15 0.43 -35.68
N ALA A 199 -40.39 0.27 -35.23
CA ALA A 199 -40.77 -0.46 -34.03
C ALA A 199 -40.25 -1.91 -34.03
N ALA A 200 -39.50 -2.29 -32.99
CA ALA A 200 -38.97 -3.63 -32.81
C ALA A 200 -39.85 -4.45 -31.84
N ALA A 201 -40.09 -5.70 -32.20
CA ALA A 201 -40.76 -6.75 -31.42
C ALA A 201 -39.99 -7.08 -30.12
N PRO A 202 -40.63 -7.68 -29.10
CA PRO A 202 -39.97 -8.03 -27.85
C PRO A 202 -38.83 -9.05 -28.05
N PRO A 203 -37.77 -9.00 -27.22
CA PRO A 203 -36.59 -9.85 -27.39
C PRO A 203 -36.88 -11.32 -27.05
N PRO A 204 -36.18 -12.28 -27.68
CA PRO A 204 -36.27 -13.70 -27.32
C PRO A 204 -35.59 -13.97 -25.97
N GLU A 205 -36.07 -14.99 -25.24
CA GLU A 205 -35.50 -15.44 -23.97
C GLU A 205 -34.01 -15.82 -24.08
N PRO A 206 -33.20 -15.56 -23.03
CA PRO A 206 -31.78 -15.89 -23.04
C PRO A 206 -31.55 -17.40 -23.01
N ALA A 207 -30.64 -17.87 -23.87
CA ALA A 207 -30.23 -19.27 -23.91
C ALA A 207 -29.56 -19.70 -22.59
N PRO A 208 -29.74 -20.96 -22.15
CA PRO A 208 -29.12 -21.44 -20.92
C PRO A 208 -27.58 -21.47 -21.05
N PRO A 209 -26.85 -21.25 -19.93
CA PRO A 209 -25.39 -21.23 -19.95
C PRO A 209 -24.82 -22.60 -20.31
N PRO A 210 -23.63 -22.65 -20.96
CA PRO A 210 -22.97 -23.90 -21.28
C PRO A 210 -22.56 -24.66 -20.00
N PRO A 211 -22.47 -26.00 -20.06
CA PRO A 211 -22.11 -26.80 -18.90
C PRO A 211 -20.69 -26.48 -18.43
N VAL A 212 -20.55 -26.29 -17.12
CA VAL A 212 -19.28 -26.05 -16.43
C VAL A 212 -18.40 -27.28 -16.58
N ALA A 213 -17.18 -27.09 -17.10
CA ALA A 213 -16.18 -28.16 -17.19
C ALA A 213 -15.86 -28.71 -15.78
N PRO A 214 -15.66 -30.03 -15.62
CA PRO A 214 -15.36 -30.61 -14.33
C PRO A 214 -14.04 -30.06 -13.78
N ALA A 215 -14.04 -29.75 -12.49
CA ALA A 215 -12.87 -29.25 -11.78
C ALA A 215 -11.67 -30.21 -11.91
N PRO A 216 -10.44 -29.69 -12.07
CA PRO A 216 -9.25 -30.54 -12.07
C PRO A 216 -9.14 -31.29 -10.73
N PRO A 217 -8.60 -32.52 -10.73
CA PRO A 217 -8.44 -33.30 -9.51
C PRO A 217 -7.54 -32.56 -8.51
N PRO A 218 -7.76 -32.74 -7.19
CA PRO A 218 -6.94 -32.11 -6.18
C PRO A 218 -5.48 -32.55 -6.32
N ALA A 219 -4.56 -31.61 -6.15
CA ALA A 219 -3.13 -31.88 -6.14
C ALA A 219 -2.78 -32.93 -5.06
N PRO A 220 -1.80 -33.81 -5.31
CA PRO A 220 -1.41 -34.83 -4.35
C PRO A 220 -0.94 -34.18 -3.05
N THR A 221 -1.42 -34.71 -1.93
CA THR A 221 -0.98 -34.31 -0.59
C THR A 221 0.54 -34.49 -0.46
N PRO A 222 1.28 -33.46 0.00
CA PRO A 222 2.70 -33.62 0.24
C PRO A 222 2.92 -34.69 1.32
N PRO A 223 4.02 -35.47 1.24
CA PRO A 223 4.31 -36.48 2.26
C PRO A 223 4.45 -35.82 3.63
N PRO A 224 4.12 -36.54 4.72
CA PRO A 224 4.28 -36.00 6.07
C PRO A 224 5.76 -35.63 6.28
N ILE A 225 5.98 -34.37 6.65
CA ILE A 225 7.29 -33.90 7.09
C ILE A 225 7.57 -34.59 8.41
N THR A 226 8.33 -35.68 8.38
CA THR A 226 8.96 -36.21 9.60
C THR A 226 9.93 -35.14 10.10
N PRO A 227 9.76 -34.61 11.31
CA PRO A 227 10.74 -33.70 11.87
C PRO A 227 12.09 -34.44 11.94
N PRO A 228 13.22 -33.77 11.66
CA PRO A 228 14.51 -34.40 11.82
C PRO A 228 14.64 -34.90 13.27
N ALA A 229 15.17 -36.12 13.41
CA ALA A 229 15.49 -36.71 14.69
C ALA A 229 16.24 -35.69 15.55
N SER A 230 15.75 -35.50 16.77
CA SER A 230 16.28 -34.59 17.77
C SER A 230 17.80 -34.71 17.86
N ALA A 231 18.50 -33.77 17.23
CA ALA A 231 19.85 -33.43 17.61
C ALA A 231 19.73 -32.72 18.96
N ASP A 232 20.53 -33.18 19.92
CA ASP A 232 20.60 -32.74 21.31
C ASP A 232 20.17 -31.28 21.49
N ALA A 233 19.03 -31.10 22.15
CA ALA A 233 18.64 -29.79 22.65
C ALA A 233 19.77 -29.30 23.56
N PRO A 234 20.42 -28.15 23.27
CA PRO A 234 21.32 -27.57 24.24
C PRO A 234 20.51 -27.36 25.52
N SER A 235 21.01 -27.89 26.62
CA SER A 235 20.47 -27.73 27.97
C SER A 235 19.94 -26.31 28.11
N ALA A 236 18.61 -26.19 28.23
CA ALA A 236 17.91 -24.92 28.18
C ALA A 236 18.56 -23.95 29.16
N GLU A 237 19.24 -22.94 28.64
CA GLU A 237 19.77 -21.89 29.50
C GLU A 237 18.60 -21.30 30.30
N PRO A 238 18.79 -21.01 31.61
CA PRO A 238 17.76 -20.39 32.41
C PRO A 238 17.30 -19.11 31.72
N LEU A 239 16.00 -18.96 31.48
CA LEU A 239 15.46 -17.79 30.79
C LEU A 239 15.81 -16.52 31.58
N ASP A 240 16.28 -15.50 30.86
CA ASP A 240 16.49 -14.17 31.40
C ASP A 240 15.15 -13.45 31.61
N ALA A 241 15.20 -12.29 32.30
CA ALA A 241 13.99 -11.53 32.61
C ALA A 241 13.17 -11.15 31.36
N ARG A 242 13.86 -10.87 30.24
CA ARG A 242 13.21 -10.46 28.99
C ARG A 242 12.51 -11.64 28.32
N ALA A 243 13.15 -12.80 28.27
CA ALA A 243 12.57 -14.01 27.71
C ALA A 243 11.37 -14.49 28.52
N LEU A 244 11.43 -14.39 29.86
CA LEU A 244 10.30 -14.66 30.75
C LEU A 244 9.14 -13.71 30.49
N ALA A 245 9.38 -12.41 30.39
CA ALA A 245 8.34 -11.43 30.06
C ALA A 245 7.70 -11.68 28.68
N SER A 246 8.49 -12.05 27.67
CA SER A 246 7.98 -12.41 26.34
C SER A 246 7.13 -13.68 26.36
N ARG A 247 7.53 -14.68 27.15
CA ARG A 247 6.78 -15.93 27.33
C ARG A 247 5.46 -15.67 28.05
N ALA A 248 5.46 -14.82 29.07
CA ALA A 248 4.26 -14.41 29.79
C ALA A 248 3.19 -13.82 28.86
N LEU A 249 3.60 -12.88 28.00
CA LEU A 249 2.69 -12.26 27.01
C LEU A 249 2.09 -13.30 26.06
N SER A 250 2.91 -14.25 25.63
CA SER A 250 2.47 -15.33 24.73
C SER A 250 1.45 -16.24 25.42
N ARG A 251 1.64 -16.54 26.70
CA ARG A 251 0.72 -17.35 27.52
C ARG A 251 -0.62 -16.65 27.74
N GLU A 252 -0.63 -15.36 28.06
CA GLU A 252 -1.89 -14.60 28.20
C GLU A 252 -2.69 -14.60 26.89
N LEU A 253 -2.02 -14.41 25.74
CA LEU A 253 -2.67 -14.46 24.42
C LEU A 253 -3.25 -15.85 24.09
N GLN A 254 -2.72 -16.91 24.70
CA GLN A 254 -3.21 -18.29 24.58
C GLN A 254 -4.27 -18.64 25.64
N GLY A 255 -4.63 -17.69 26.51
CA GLY A 255 -5.59 -17.88 27.60
C GLY A 255 -4.99 -18.51 28.86
N ASP A 256 -3.68 -18.75 28.90
CA ASP A 256 -2.97 -19.23 30.09
C ASP A 256 -2.51 -18.05 30.97
N ARG A 257 -3.50 -17.40 31.60
CA ARG A 257 -3.24 -16.26 32.49
C ARG A 257 -2.40 -16.64 33.70
N ALA A 258 -2.64 -17.82 34.27
CA ALA A 258 -1.89 -18.28 35.44
C ALA A 258 -0.40 -18.43 35.13
N GLY A 259 -0.08 -19.09 34.01
CA GLY A 259 1.31 -19.23 33.56
C GLY A 259 1.95 -17.89 33.13
N ALA A 260 1.15 -16.93 32.67
CA ALA A 260 1.64 -15.57 32.39
C ALA A 260 2.05 -14.82 33.68
N ILE A 261 1.24 -14.92 34.73
CA ILE A 261 1.52 -14.31 36.04
C ILE A 261 2.77 -14.92 36.68
N GLU A 262 2.95 -16.25 36.60
CA GLU A 262 4.15 -16.92 37.11
C GLU A 262 5.42 -16.41 36.42
N ASP A 263 5.41 -16.33 35.10
CA ASP A 263 6.55 -15.87 34.30
C ASP A 263 6.91 -14.40 34.60
N LEU A 264 5.92 -13.53 34.84
CA LEU A 264 6.17 -12.13 35.19
C LEU A 264 6.76 -11.97 36.58
N ASN A 265 6.33 -12.78 37.55
CA ASN A 265 6.92 -12.80 38.88
C ASN A 265 8.37 -13.29 38.83
N GLU A 266 8.66 -14.32 38.03
CA GLU A 266 10.03 -14.77 37.82
C GLU A 266 10.88 -13.70 37.11
N ALA A 267 10.32 -13.03 36.08
CA ALA A 267 10.99 -11.93 35.38
C ALA A 267 11.33 -10.77 36.33
N LEU A 268 10.41 -10.41 37.23
CA LEU A 268 10.63 -9.36 38.24
C LEU A 268 11.78 -9.70 39.19
N GLY A 269 11.94 -10.97 39.56
CA GLY A 269 13.05 -11.43 40.39
C GLY A 269 14.42 -11.32 39.69
N LYS A 270 14.44 -11.31 38.36
CA LYS A 270 15.66 -11.27 37.54
C LYS A 270 15.96 -9.89 36.94
N GLU A 271 14.99 -8.99 36.92
CA GLU A 271 15.15 -7.66 36.30
C GLU A 271 15.82 -6.68 37.26
N THR A 272 17.03 -6.24 36.90
CA THR A 272 17.80 -5.28 37.71
C THR A 272 17.45 -3.84 37.40
N ASP A 273 16.99 -3.55 36.17
CA ASP A 273 16.66 -2.19 35.74
C ASP A 273 15.35 -1.70 36.37
N ALA A 274 15.37 -0.48 36.92
CA ALA A 274 14.24 0.05 37.69
C ALA A 274 13.02 0.37 36.82
N GLU A 275 13.24 0.91 35.62
CA GLU A 275 12.16 1.27 34.70
C GLU A 275 11.49 0.00 34.14
N ARG A 276 12.30 -1.00 33.74
CA ARG A 276 11.78 -2.29 33.28
C ARG A 276 11.04 -3.05 34.38
N ARG A 277 11.56 -3.05 35.62
CA ARG A 277 10.82 -3.60 36.77
C ARG A 277 9.47 -2.93 36.96
N GLN A 278 9.42 -1.59 36.87
CA GLN A 278 8.17 -0.86 37.00
C GLN A 278 7.17 -1.24 35.88
N GLY A 279 7.66 -1.43 34.65
CA GLY A 279 6.87 -1.92 33.53
C GLY A 279 6.27 -3.32 33.80
N LEU A 280 7.08 -4.25 34.27
CA LEU A 280 6.64 -5.60 34.62
C LEU A 280 5.60 -5.60 35.76
N GLN A 281 5.78 -4.76 36.79
CA GLN A 281 4.81 -4.61 37.89
C GLN A 281 3.47 -4.06 37.41
N ASN A 282 3.48 -3.11 36.48
CA ASN A 282 2.25 -2.57 35.91
C ASN A 282 1.50 -3.65 35.12
N LEU A 283 2.22 -4.47 34.36
CA LEU A 283 1.63 -5.56 33.58
C LEU A 283 1.03 -6.64 34.49
N LEU A 284 1.74 -7.01 35.55
CA LEU A 284 1.24 -7.93 36.56
C LEU A 284 -0.06 -7.44 37.20
N ARG A 285 -0.12 -6.17 37.60
CA ARG A 285 -1.34 -5.55 38.16
C ARG A 285 -2.52 -5.59 37.19
N LEU A 286 -2.28 -5.41 35.90
CA LEU A 286 -3.33 -5.49 34.88
C LEU A 286 -3.91 -6.91 34.79
N LEU A 287 -3.06 -7.93 34.82
CA LEU A 287 -3.49 -9.33 34.76
C LEU A 287 -4.24 -9.76 36.03
N GLU A 288 -3.82 -9.27 37.20
CA GLU A 288 -4.47 -9.56 38.48
C GLU A 288 -5.79 -8.80 38.67
N GLY A 289 -5.91 -7.61 38.09
CA GLY A 289 -7.07 -6.71 38.26
C GLY A 289 -8.24 -6.93 37.29
N ALA A 290 -8.02 -7.61 36.17
CA ALA A 290 -9.07 -7.88 35.18
C ALA A 290 -9.91 -9.11 35.59
N ARG A 291 -10.95 -8.90 36.41
CA ARG A 291 -12.03 -9.89 36.65
C ARG A 291 -13.23 -9.63 35.74
#